data_AF-A0A351T390-F1
#
_entry.id   AF-A0A351T390-F1
#
_cell.length_a   1.000
_cell.length_b   1.000
_cell.length_c   1.000
_cell.angle_alpha   90.00
_cell.angle_beta   90.00
_cell.angle_gamma   90.00
#
_symmetry.space_group_name_H-M   'P 1'
#
loop_
_entity.id
_entity.type
_entity.pdbx_description
1 polymer ?
#
loop_
_entity_poly.entity_id
_entity_poly.type
_entity_poly.pdbx_seq_one_letter_code
_entity_poly.pdbx_strand_id
1 'polypeptide(L)'
;PCQFLQAGVECLGIDDKEAADAEVLAVTLAAVQATGLSEYAIEIGDVGLFFGLIDQLQLPERWRLRLKHQFWRPGQLQDLINRLSGAPELRSEEHTSELQSRASSGAPL
;
A
#
# COMPACT_ATOMS: atom_id res chain seq x y z
N PRO A 1 7.77 7.30 22.22
CA PRO A 1 7.07 8.43 22.87
C PRO A 1 5.54 8.25 22.79
N CYS A 2 4.82 8.52 23.87
CA CYS A 2 3.36 8.38 23.97
C CYS A 2 2.59 9.70 23.77
N GLN A 3 3.30 10.81 23.60
CA GLN A 3 2.76 12.13 23.27
C GLN A 3 3.70 12.84 22.28
N PHE A 4 3.14 13.56 21.32
CA PHE A 4 3.84 14.41 20.35
C PHE A 4 2.95 15.60 19.95
N LEU A 5 3.56 16.66 19.42
CA LEU A 5 2.84 17.81 18.88
C LEU A 5 2.47 17.55 17.41
N GLN A 6 1.23 17.89 17.05
CA GLN A 6 0.72 17.76 15.69
C GLN A 6 0.04 19.09 15.29
N ALA A 7 0.24 19.48 14.03
CA ALA A 7 -0.48 20.56 13.38
C ALA A 7 -1.12 20.02 12.08
N GLY A 8 -2.31 20.51 11.73
CA GLY A 8 -3.05 20.06 10.55
C GLY A 8 -4.22 20.99 10.23
N VAL A 9 -4.84 20.77 9.07
CA VAL A 9 -6.02 21.50 8.59
C VAL A 9 -7.06 20.49 8.10
N GLU A 10 -8.34 20.85 8.20
CA GLU A 10 -9.45 20.05 7.69
C GLU A 10 -10.32 20.92 6.77
N CYS A 11 -10.59 20.42 5.56
CA CYS A 11 -11.52 21.05 4.62
C CYS A 11 -12.84 20.27 4.65
N LEU A 12 -13.93 20.94 5.06
CA LEU A 12 -15.24 20.31 5.27
C LEU A 12 -16.34 21.06 4.52
N GLY A 13 -17.31 20.32 3.97
CA GLY A 13 -18.50 20.90 3.35
C GLY A 13 -18.31 21.47 1.95
N ILE A 14 -17.24 21.08 1.25
CA ILE A 14 -17.00 21.45 -0.15
C ILE A 14 -17.57 20.38 -1.07
N ASP A 15 -18.30 20.80 -2.11
CA ASP A 15 -18.90 19.89 -3.10
C ASP A 15 -17.85 19.32 -4.07
N ASP A 16 -16.91 20.16 -4.51
CA ASP A 16 -15.77 19.79 -5.36
C ASP A 16 -14.64 19.22 -4.50
N LYS A 17 -14.65 17.90 -4.34
CA LYS A 17 -13.74 17.19 -3.42
C LYS A 17 -12.33 17.15 -3.98
N GLU A 18 -12.20 16.96 -5.29
CA GLU A 18 -10.92 16.87 -5.98
C GLU A 18 -10.16 18.20 -5.89
N ALA A 19 -10.84 19.33 -6.09
CA ALA A 19 -10.24 20.65 -5.89
C ALA A 19 -9.86 20.88 -4.43
N ALA A 20 -10.73 20.49 -3.48
CA ALA A 20 -10.46 20.61 -2.05
C ALA A 20 -9.23 19.79 -1.61
N ASP A 21 -9.11 18.53 -2.07
CA ASP A 21 -7.96 17.67 -1.78
C ASP A 21 -6.65 18.27 -2.32
N ALA A 22 -6.68 18.80 -3.55
CA ALA A 22 -5.52 19.47 -4.15
C ALA A 22 -5.11 20.72 -3.36
N GLU A 23 -6.07 21.51 -2.90
CA GLU A 23 -5.82 22.69 -2.07
C GLU A 23 -5.21 22.31 -0.71
N VAL A 24 -5.76 21.30 -0.03
CA VAL A 24 -5.23 20.81 1.25
C VAL A 24 -3.80 20.30 1.10
N LEU A 25 -3.51 19.55 0.04
CA LEU A 25 -2.15 19.11 -0.27
C LEU A 25 -1.20 20.29 -0.52
N ALA A 26 -1.63 21.29 -1.29
CA ALA A 26 -0.83 22.48 -1.58
C ALA A 26 -0.51 23.29 -0.32
N VAL A 27 -1.49 23.50 0.56
CA VAL A 27 -1.30 24.19 1.84
C VAL A 27 -0.34 23.41 2.75
N THR A 28 -0.48 22.09 2.80
CA THR A 28 0.39 21.21 3.59
C THR A 28 1.83 21.31 3.08
N LEU A 29 2.03 21.29 1.77
CA LEU A 29 3.34 21.41 1.14
C LEU A 29 4.00 22.76 1.43
N ALA A 30 3.25 23.85 1.31
CA ALA A 30 3.73 25.18 1.62
C ALA A 30 4.15 25.30 3.09
N ALA A 31 3.39 24.70 4.01
CA ALA A 31 3.73 24.66 5.42
C ALA A 31 5.02 23.87 5.70
N VAL A 32 5.19 22.69 5.07
CA VAL A 32 6.41 21.88 5.17
C VAL A 32 7.62 22.66 4.64
N GLN A 33 7.51 23.29 3.49
CA GLN A 33 8.59 24.09 2.89
C GLN A 33 8.98 25.29 3.76
N ALA A 34 8.01 25.94 4.40
CA ALA A 34 8.26 27.06 5.30
C ALA A 34 9.09 26.66 6.55
N THR A 35 9.18 25.36 6.88
CA THR A 35 10.07 24.87 7.95
C THR A 35 11.54 24.81 7.55
N GLY A 36 11.86 24.98 6.26
CA GLY A 36 13.20 24.82 5.70
C GLY A 36 13.54 23.38 5.30
N LEU A 37 12.60 22.43 5.39
CA LEU A 37 12.80 21.07 4.92
C LEU A 37 12.84 21.04 3.39
N SER A 38 13.99 20.64 2.83
CA SER A 38 14.24 20.64 1.38
C SER A 38 14.12 19.26 0.72
N GLU A 39 14.22 18.19 1.51
CA GLU A 39 14.22 16.82 1.02
C GLU A 39 13.12 16.01 1.70
N TYR A 40 12.11 15.62 0.91
CA TYR A 40 11.02 14.76 1.33
C TYR A 40 10.39 14.11 0.11
N ALA A 41 9.78 12.94 0.31
CA ALA A 41 8.97 12.26 -0.69
C ALA A 41 7.50 12.32 -0.26
N ILE A 42 6.61 12.43 -1.24
CA ILE A 42 5.17 12.36 -1.04
C ILE A 42 4.68 11.07 -1.68
N GLU A 43 4.02 10.23 -0.89
CA GLU A 43 3.31 9.06 -1.36
C GLU A 43 1.82 9.36 -1.36
N ILE A 44 1.17 9.18 -2.51
CA ILE A 44 -0.28 9.39 -2.67
C ILE A 44 -0.88 8.06 -3.14
N GLY A 45 -2.04 7.72 -2.58
CA GLY A 45 -2.80 6.53 -2.98
C GLY A 45 -4.29 6.72 -2.74
N ASP A 46 -5.09 5.84 -3.32
CA ASP A 46 -6.54 5.84 -3.18
C ASP A 46 -7.02 4.45 -2.74
N VAL A 47 -7.62 4.38 -1.55
CA VAL A 47 -8.22 3.14 -1.02
C VAL A 47 -9.42 2.69 -1.85
N GLY A 48 -10.11 3.62 -2.51
CA GLY A 48 -11.22 3.38 -3.42
C GLY A 48 -10.81 2.52 -4.63
N LEU A 49 -9.61 2.73 -5.18
CA LEU A 49 -9.08 1.89 -6.26
C LEU A 49 -8.94 0.42 -5.83
N PHE A 50 -8.37 0.19 -4.65
CA PHE A 50 -8.25 -1.17 -4.11
C PHE A 50 -9.63 -1.78 -3.83
N PHE A 51 -10.55 -1.02 -3.24
CA PHE A 51 -11.89 -1.52 -2.94
C PHE A 51 -12.67 -1.84 -4.21
N GLY A 52 -12.58 -0.97 -5.22
CA GLY A 52 -13.18 -1.19 -6.54
C GLY A 52 -12.63 -2.45 -7.21
N LEU A 53 -11.31 -2.66 -7.16
CA LEU A 53 -10.70 -3.91 -7.65
C LEU A 53 -11.30 -5.14 -6.96
N ILE A 54 -11.32 -5.16 -5.62
CA ILE A 54 -11.84 -6.29 -4.85
C ILE A 54 -13.33 -6.56 -5.14
N ASP A 55 -14.12 -5.51 -5.40
CA ASP A 55 -15.54 -5.64 -5.70
C ASP A 55 -15.82 -6.21 -7.10
N GLN A 56 -14.91 -6.01 -8.06
CA GLN A 56 -15.03 -6.55 -9.41
C GLN A 56 -14.55 -8.01 -9.52
N LEU A 57 -13.79 -8.51 -8.53
CA LEU A 57 -13.37 -9.90 -8.51
C LEU A 57 -14.54 -10.82 -8.13
N GLN A 58 -14.64 -11.97 -8.81
CA GLN A 58 -15.61 -13.02 -8.51
C GLN A 58 -15.22 -13.80 -7.25
N LEU A 59 -15.23 -13.14 -6.09
CA LEU A 59 -14.83 -13.68 -4.80
C LEU A 59 -16.04 -13.83 -3.86
N PRO A 60 -16.05 -14.87 -3.01
CA PRO A 60 -17.00 -14.97 -1.91
C PRO A 60 -16.99 -13.69 -1.07
N GLU A 61 -18.17 -13.22 -0.64
CA GLU A 61 -18.32 -11.97 0.12
C GLU A 61 -17.43 -11.93 1.37
N ARG A 62 -17.35 -13.05 2.10
CA ARG A 62 -16.49 -13.19 3.27
C ARG A 62 -15.01 -12.94 2.96
N TRP A 63 -14.55 -13.26 1.75
CA TRP A 63 -13.17 -13.01 1.35
C TRP A 63 -12.95 -11.55 0.98
N ARG A 64 -13.90 -10.93 0.27
CA ARG A 64 -13.85 -9.49 -0.04
C ARG A 64 -13.75 -8.63 1.21
N LEU A 65 -14.60 -8.90 2.21
CA LEU A 65 -14.55 -8.19 3.50
C LEU A 65 -13.21 -8.35 4.21
N ARG A 66 -12.65 -9.57 4.21
CA ARG A 66 -11.35 -9.84 4.84
C ARG A 66 -10.20 -9.13 4.13
N LEU A 67 -10.20 -9.10 2.80
CA LEU A 67 -9.18 -8.39 2.02
C LEU A 67 -9.24 -6.87 2.26
N LYS A 68 -10.45 -6.29 2.25
CA LYS A 68 -10.66 -4.86 2.57
C LYS A 68 -10.23 -4.51 4.00
N HIS A 69 -10.61 -5.33 4.98
CA HIS A 69 -10.23 -5.14 6.38
C HIS A 69 -8.71 -5.17 6.59
N GLN A 70 -8.01 -6.00 5.81
CA GLN A 70 -6.58 -6.19 5.98
C GLN A 70 -5.72 -5.17 5.23
N PHE A 71 -6.33 -4.25 4.47
CA PHE A 71 -5.64 -3.31 3.59
C PHE A 71 -4.49 -2.55 4.28
N TRP A 72 -4.72 -2.00 5.47
CA TRP A 72 -3.71 -1.24 6.23
C TRP A 72 -2.68 -2.11 6.98
N ARG A 73 -2.70 -3.42 6.78
CA ARG A 73 -1.82 -4.38 7.46
C ARG A 73 -1.09 -5.23 6.40
N PRO A 74 -0.10 -4.65 5.69
CA PRO A 74 0.47 -5.22 4.46
C PRO A 74 0.96 -6.67 4.63
N GLY A 75 1.67 -6.99 5.73
CA GLY A 75 2.11 -8.36 5.99
C GLY A 75 0.95 -9.35 6.11
N GLN A 76 -0.07 -9.00 6.91
CA GLN A 76 -1.25 -9.85 7.08
C GLN A 76 -2.13 -9.92 5.82
N LEU A 77 -2.14 -8.87 4.99
CA LEU A 77 -2.81 -8.88 3.69
C LEU A 77 -2.12 -9.88 2.76
N GLN A 78 -0.79 -9.84 2.71
CA GLN A 78 0.02 -10.78 1.94
C GLN A 78 -0.21 -12.22 2.40
N ASP A 79 -0.20 -12.47 3.71
CA ASP A 79 -0.47 -13.80 4.28
C ASP A 79 -1.87 -14.31 3.89
N LEU A 80 -2.86 -13.41 3.91
CA LEU A 80 -4.22 -13.74 3.48
C LEU A 80 -4.26 -14.09 1.99
N ILE A 81 -3.61 -13.29 1.14
CA ILE A 81 -3.54 -13.56 -0.30
C ILE A 81 -2.88 -14.92 -0.55
N ASN A 82 -1.74 -15.21 0.07
CA ASN A 82 -1.02 -16.48 -0.07
C ASN A 82 -1.89 -17.69 0.32
N ARG A 83 -2.62 -17.58 1.43
CA ARG A 83 -3.54 -18.63 1.88
C ARG A 83 -4.72 -18.83 0.94
N LEU A 84 -5.24 -17.77 0.33
CA LEU A 84 -6.39 -17.84 -0.58
C LEU A 84 -5.99 -18.31 -1.98
N SER A 85 -4.77 -18.01 -2.43
CA SER A 85 -4.24 -18.45 -3.72
C SER A 85 -3.75 -19.90 -3.72
N GLY A 86 -3.71 -20.56 -2.56
CA GLY A 86 -3.14 -21.90 -2.42
C GLY A 86 -1.62 -21.93 -2.69
N ALA A 87 -0.96 -20.77 -2.72
CA ALA A 87 0.48 -20.71 -2.88
C ALA A 87 1.13 -21.37 -1.66
N PRO A 88 2.03 -22.36 -1.86
CA PRO A 88 2.83 -22.86 -0.75
C PRO A 88 3.63 -21.68 -0.17
N GLU A 89 3.76 -21.66 1.16
CA GLU A 89 4.70 -20.77 1.86
C GLU A 89 6.05 -20.83 1.13
N LEU A 90 6.41 -19.75 0.45
CA LEU A 90 7.73 -19.63 -0.15
C LEU A 90 8.72 -19.53 1.02
N ARG A 91 9.24 -20.69 1.46
CA ARG A 91 10.36 -20.78 2.40
C ARG A 91 11.53 -20.06 1.74
N SER A 92 11.85 -18.87 2.25
CA SER A 92 12.66 -17.84 1.61
C SER A 92 14.17 -18.14 1.56
N GLU A 93 14.64 -19.37 1.73
CA GLU A 93 16.08 -19.65 1.86
C GLU A 93 16.65 -20.72 0.90
N GLU A 94 15.84 -21.57 0.25
CA GLU A 94 16.39 -22.65 -0.60
C GLU A 94 16.57 -22.28 -2.09
N HIS A 95 15.85 -21.27 -2.59
CA HIS A 95 15.77 -21.01 -4.03
C HIS A 95 16.94 -20.20 -4.61
N THR A 96 17.66 -19.43 -3.78
CA THR A 96 18.87 -18.71 -4.21
C THR A 96 19.99 -19.67 -4.60
N SER A 97 20.14 -20.77 -3.87
CA SER A 97 21.15 -21.80 -4.12
C SER A 97 20.88 -22.60 -5.40
N GLU A 98 19.61 -22.89 -5.68
CA GLU A 98 19.23 -23.70 -6.86
C GLU A 98 19.33 -22.89 -8.16
N LEU A 99 18.99 -21.59 -8.14
CA LEU A 99 19.19 -20.71 -9.28
C LEU A 99 20.68 -20.41 -9.54
N GLN A 100 21.50 -20.27 -8.49
CA GLN A 100 22.96 -20.13 -8.62
C GLN A 100 23.63 -21.41 -9.14
N SER A 101 23.16 -22.58 -8.71
CA SER A 101 23.64 -23.88 -9.22
C SER A 101 23.30 -24.08 -10.69
N ARG A 102 22.08 -23.74 -11.11
CA ARG A 102 21.63 -23.91 -12.51
C ARG A 102 22.26 -22.89 -13.46
N ALA A 103 22.48 -21.65 -13.03
CA ALA A 103 23.21 -20.64 -13.80
C ALA A 103 24.70 -21.02 -14.00
N SER A 104 25.29 -21.75 -13.05
CA SER A 104 26.68 -22.23 -13.13
C SER A 104 26.84 -23.49 -14.00
N SER A 105 25.75 -24.21 -14.30
CA SER A 105 25.77 -25.49 -15.04
C SER A 105 25.41 -25.38 -16.52
N GLY A 106 25.01 -24.22 -17.03
CA GLY A 106 24.92 -23.94 -18.47
C GLY A 106 23.91 -24.78 -19.30
N ALA A 107 22.79 -25.23 -18.73
CA ALA A 107 21.73 -25.90 -19.49
C ALA A 107 20.70 -24.89 -20.05
N PRO A 108 20.27 -25.00 -21.33
CA PRO A 108 19.35 -24.03 -21.93
C PRO A 108 17.89 -24.23 -21.47
N LEU A 109 17.10 -23.17 -21.66
CA LEU A 109 15.68 -23.04 -21.29
C LEU A 109 14.77 -24.06 -21.97
#